data_AF-A0A1B3SM09-F1
#
_entry.id   AF-A0A1B3SM09-F1
#
_cell.length_a   1.000
_cell.length_b   1.000
_cell.length_c   1.000
_cell.angle_alpha   90.00
_cell.angle_beta   90.00
_cell.angle_gamma   90.00
#
_symmetry.space_group_name_H-M   'P 1'
#
loop_
_entity.id
_entity.type
_entity.pdbx_description
1 polymer ?
#
loop_
_entity_poly.entity_id
_entity_poly.type
_entity_poly.pdbx_seq_one_letter_code
_entity_poly.pdbx_strand_id
1 'polypeptide(L)'
;MKKLLSILSSACISFSSTTISVSCLTNNNKVLADLSTIETQDLNLEPPNNTKTAAQRLVLEKIKTLFSIDIKPDVDFVYTFESATSQTPGVYKIMALEKSEKIKGIAVFNTKYVETNTNHNTKKDISSISKKDLGTIEGYYDLPKLEDIIKVISTLNSGFYLTTQDVQFDSDYPTTTKASLSAKSDSALYEGSVVVNYTYVKKEFKKVDLSQWSVSQVLPNSNTLLSVKSIVDKKLKTLAEYCEADVDYTVSEYKNSSKEKAGSVKVSAIDDSIFFTGEKTIEVQYNENPDENADKEYNLYSLQGDDLILAPSKNSLDDTEALLKEFLLKKFGVDLVEGRDYQIVTDGGDFKNPTKDKDGRILIMGFASYNFPTNALFKVKGAALFKILLSKDYPDVTDLLGMFNGEIKVFGNKNEETIIKQYALQTIKELSPNAVEGKDFTIEDIDLKNKKIFVKSIRESKILSGSSSLSYKIEGEN
;
A
#
# COMPACT_ATOMS: atom_id res chain seq x y z
N MET A 1 -79.23 2.84 28.41
CA MET A 1 -77.95 3.38 27.90
C MET A 1 -77.71 2.75 26.53
N LYS A 2 -78.18 3.22 25.36
CA LYS A 2 -78.25 4.59 24.82
C LYS A 2 -76.95 5.36 25.08
N LYS A 3 -76.16 5.49 24.00
CA LYS A 3 -75.16 6.55 23.74
C LYS A 3 -73.87 6.48 24.56
N LEU A 4 -72.82 5.88 24.00
CA LEU A 4 -71.54 6.55 23.74
C LEU A 4 -70.57 5.61 23.01
N LEU A 5 -69.79 6.19 22.10
CA LEU A 5 -68.68 5.60 21.32
C LEU A 5 -69.04 4.83 20.04
N SER A 6 -69.91 5.45 19.24
CA SER A 6 -69.83 5.42 17.77
C SER A 6 -69.00 6.61 17.23
N ILE A 7 -67.74 6.75 17.64
CA ILE A 7 -66.84 7.77 17.07
C ILE A 7 -65.43 7.19 16.95
N LEU A 8 -65.21 6.33 15.95
CA LEU A 8 -64.00 6.33 15.12
C LEU A 8 -64.18 5.36 13.93
N SER A 9 -65.21 5.62 13.13
CA SER A 9 -65.42 5.01 11.83
C SER A 9 -65.47 6.11 10.79
N SER A 10 -64.30 6.62 10.39
CA SER A 10 -64.15 7.46 9.19
C SER A 10 -62.67 7.77 8.90
N ALA A 11 -61.92 6.72 8.58
CA ALA A 11 -60.78 6.82 7.68
C ALA A 11 -60.91 5.64 6.70
N CYS A 12 -61.81 5.80 5.73
CA CYS A 12 -61.90 4.91 4.58
C CYS A 12 -60.61 5.06 3.76
N ILE A 13 -59.59 4.28 4.10
CA ILE A 13 -58.51 3.98 3.17
C ILE A 13 -59.11 2.97 2.19
N SER A 14 -59.51 3.47 1.02
CA SER A 14 -59.83 2.63 -0.13
C SER A 14 -58.61 1.79 -0.48
N PHE A 15 -58.60 0.54 -0.03
CA PHE A 15 -57.75 -0.51 -0.59
C PHE A 15 -58.22 -0.77 -2.03
N SER A 16 -57.73 0.03 -2.97
CA SER A 16 -57.62 -0.42 -4.34
C SER A 16 -56.66 -1.60 -4.32
N SER A 17 -57.20 -2.81 -4.44
CA SER A 17 -56.45 -4.02 -4.71
C SER A 17 -55.79 -3.89 -6.09
N THR A 18 -54.66 -3.18 -6.14
CA THR A 18 -53.73 -3.32 -7.23
C THR A 18 -53.13 -4.71 -7.08
N THR A 19 -53.57 -5.61 -7.95
CA THR A 19 -52.83 -6.82 -8.28
C THR A 19 -51.42 -6.40 -8.68
N ILE A 20 -50.48 -6.43 -7.74
CA ILE A 20 -49.06 -6.36 -8.04
C ILE A 20 -48.75 -7.71 -8.69
N SER A 21 -48.85 -7.75 -10.02
CA SER A 21 -48.19 -8.77 -10.81
C SER A 21 -46.69 -8.62 -10.56
N VAL A 22 -46.14 -9.43 -9.66
CA VAL A 22 -44.70 -9.64 -9.54
C VAL A 22 -44.30 -10.42 -10.79
N SER A 23 -43.98 -9.70 -11.86
CA SER A 23 -43.28 -10.27 -12.99
C SER A 23 -41.87 -10.61 -12.51
N CYS A 24 -41.56 -11.89 -12.36
CA CYS A 24 -40.18 -12.35 -12.30
C CYS A 24 -39.51 -11.93 -13.63
N LEU A 25 -38.82 -10.79 -13.61
CA LEU A 25 -37.88 -10.40 -14.66
C LEU A 25 -36.68 -11.35 -14.60
N THR A 26 -36.86 -12.56 -15.12
CA THR A 26 -35.76 -13.44 -15.52
C THR A 26 -35.11 -12.86 -16.77
N ASN A 27 -34.29 -11.84 -16.58
CA ASN A 27 -33.22 -11.42 -17.49
C ASN A 27 -32.34 -10.35 -16.82
N ASN A 28 -31.78 -10.67 -15.66
CA ASN A 28 -30.74 -9.83 -15.07
C ASN A 28 -29.39 -10.21 -15.70
N ASN A 29 -29.16 -9.75 -16.93
CA ASN A 29 -27.79 -9.54 -17.40
C ASN A 29 -27.19 -8.49 -16.46
N LYS A 30 -26.57 -8.95 -15.36
CA LYS A 30 -25.88 -8.11 -14.39
C LYS A 30 -24.81 -7.33 -15.17
N VAL A 31 -25.10 -6.06 -15.44
CA VAL A 31 -24.18 -5.21 -16.19
C VAL A 31 -22.98 -4.95 -15.29
N LEU A 32 -21.84 -5.53 -15.63
CA LEU A 32 -20.58 -5.27 -14.96
C LEU A 32 -20.16 -3.82 -15.23
N ALA A 33 -19.73 -3.11 -14.19
CA ALA A 33 -19.17 -1.78 -14.33
C ALA A 33 -17.86 -1.86 -15.13
N ASP A 34 -17.76 -1.08 -16.20
CA ASP A 34 -16.60 -1.11 -17.08
C ASP A 34 -15.59 -0.04 -16.66
N LEU A 35 -14.47 -0.45 -16.10
CA LEU A 35 -13.43 0.47 -15.62
C LEU A 35 -12.84 1.34 -16.73
N SER A 36 -12.93 0.91 -17.99
CA SER A 36 -12.47 1.70 -19.14
C SER A 36 -13.38 2.90 -19.46
N THR A 37 -14.56 2.99 -18.83
CA THR A 37 -15.50 4.10 -19.00
C THR A 37 -15.29 5.25 -18.02
N ILE A 38 -14.31 5.15 -17.11
CA ILE A 38 -13.98 6.23 -16.18
C ILE A 38 -13.40 7.40 -16.98
N GLU A 39 -14.00 8.58 -16.82
CA GLU A 39 -13.59 9.79 -17.53
C GLU A 39 -12.22 10.30 -17.02
N THR A 40 -11.45 10.94 -17.90
CA THR A 40 -10.07 11.39 -17.61
C THR A 40 -9.97 12.26 -16.35
N GLN A 41 -10.97 13.09 -16.04
CA GLN A 41 -10.95 13.92 -14.84
C GLN A 41 -10.98 13.09 -13.54
N ASP A 42 -11.61 11.91 -13.56
CA ASP A 42 -11.74 11.02 -12.41
C ASP A 42 -10.55 10.08 -12.25
N LEU A 43 -9.67 10.01 -13.26
CA LEU A 43 -8.41 9.27 -13.21
C LEU A 43 -7.29 10.05 -12.50
N ASN A 44 -7.48 11.33 -12.16
CA ASN A 44 -6.48 12.11 -11.43
C ASN A 44 -6.82 12.15 -9.94
N LEU A 45 -5.91 11.64 -9.12
CA LEU A 45 -6.05 11.53 -7.68
C LEU A 45 -5.04 12.44 -6.99
N GLU A 46 -5.46 13.05 -5.88
CA GLU A 46 -4.59 13.81 -4.98
C GLU A 46 -4.51 13.03 -3.66
N PRO A 47 -3.69 11.94 -3.61
CA PRO A 47 -3.45 11.29 -2.33
C PRO A 47 -2.77 12.28 -1.39
N PRO A 48 -2.81 12.04 -0.09
CA PRO A 48 -2.18 12.89 0.93
C PRO A 48 -0.68 12.71 1.12
N ASN A 49 -0.16 11.62 0.59
CA ASN A 49 1.21 11.17 0.69
C ASN A 49 1.39 10.17 -0.46
N ASN A 50 2.64 9.92 -0.83
CA ASN A 50 2.94 9.11 -2.01
C ASN A 50 2.88 7.60 -1.72
N THR A 51 2.15 7.17 -0.69
CA THR A 51 2.06 5.75 -0.32
C THR A 51 0.98 5.02 -1.11
N LYS A 52 1.24 3.73 -1.37
CA LYS A 52 0.30 2.79 -1.99
C LYS A 52 -1.07 2.78 -1.29
N THR A 53 -1.08 2.70 0.03
CA THR A 53 -2.31 2.60 0.83
C THR A 53 -3.18 3.85 0.68
N ALA A 54 -2.57 5.03 0.59
CA ALA A 54 -3.29 6.27 0.42
C ALA A 54 -3.88 6.39 -0.99
N ALA A 55 -3.11 6.04 -2.03
CA ALA A 55 -3.58 5.98 -3.40
C ALA A 55 -4.73 4.96 -3.57
N GLN A 56 -4.56 3.74 -3.05
CA GLN A 56 -5.56 2.67 -3.11
C GLN A 56 -6.90 3.09 -2.52
N ARG A 57 -6.88 3.78 -1.38
CA ARG A 57 -8.10 4.24 -0.71
C ARG A 57 -8.90 5.20 -1.60
N LEU A 58 -8.23 6.16 -2.22
CA LEU A 58 -8.87 7.09 -3.14
C LEU A 58 -9.41 6.40 -4.39
N VAL A 59 -8.68 5.40 -4.92
CA VAL A 59 -9.16 4.58 -6.04
C VAL A 59 -10.47 3.86 -5.67
N LEU A 60 -10.50 3.19 -4.52
CA LEU A 60 -11.68 2.46 -4.05
C LEU A 60 -12.87 3.40 -3.80
N GLU A 61 -12.63 4.55 -3.17
CA GLU A 61 -13.65 5.58 -2.94
C GLU A 61 -14.20 6.15 -4.26
N LYS A 62 -13.32 6.41 -5.23
CA LYS A 62 -13.70 6.93 -6.54
C LYS A 62 -14.59 5.93 -7.29
N ILE A 63 -14.21 4.65 -7.31
CA ILE A 63 -15.00 3.59 -7.95
C ILE A 63 -16.35 3.41 -7.26
N LYS A 64 -16.36 3.43 -5.93
CA LYS A 64 -17.61 3.38 -5.16
C LYS A 64 -18.54 4.52 -5.51
N THR A 65 -18.00 5.73 -5.63
CA THR A 65 -18.77 6.93 -5.98
C THR A 65 -19.33 6.87 -7.40
N LEU A 66 -18.50 6.50 -8.39
CA LEU A 66 -18.90 6.47 -9.80
C LEU A 66 -19.91 5.37 -10.12
N PHE A 67 -19.74 4.19 -9.54
CA PHE A 67 -20.51 3.00 -9.92
C PHE A 67 -21.46 2.51 -8.83
N SER A 68 -21.44 3.10 -7.64
CA SER A 68 -22.23 2.65 -6.48
C SER A 68 -21.98 1.18 -6.10
N ILE A 69 -20.74 0.71 -6.25
CA ILE A 69 -20.30 -0.66 -5.93
C ILE A 69 -19.10 -0.66 -4.99
N ASP A 70 -19.05 -1.65 -4.10
CA ASP A 70 -17.87 -1.93 -3.29
C ASP A 70 -17.04 -3.05 -3.95
N ILE A 71 -15.79 -2.79 -4.28
CA ILE A 71 -14.85 -3.78 -4.85
C ILE A 71 -13.74 -4.13 -3.86
N LYS A 72 -13.25 -5.38 -3.90
CA LYS A 72 -12.18 -5.86 -3.01
C LYS A 72 -10.95 -6.35 -3.81
N PRO A 73 -9.71 -6.04 -3.38
CA PRO A 73 -8.50 -6.63 -3.95
C PRO A 73 -8.53 -8.17 -3.91
N ASP A 74 -7.90 -8.81 -4.89
CA ASP A 74 -7.77 -10.28 -5.03
C ASP A 74 -9.09 -11.06 -5.19
N VAL A 75 -10.21 -10.35 -5.18
CA VAL A 75 -11.55 -10.88 -5.42
C VAL A 75 -12.11 -10.27 -6.71
N ASP A 76 -12.10 -8.94 -6.78
CA ASP A 76 -12.65 -8.19 -7.90
C ASP A 76 -11.55 -7.70 -8.86
N PHE A 77 -10.33 -7.46 -8.38
CA PHE A 77 -9.23 -6.92 -9.19
C PHE A 77 -7.85 -7.26 -8.64
N VAL A 78 -6.84 -7.15 -9.51
CA VAL A 78 -5.42 -7.04 -9.17
C VAL A 78 -4.90 -5.65 -9.54
N TYR A 79 -3.76 -5.23 -9.00
CA TYR A 79 -3.25 -3.88 -9.21
C TYR A 79 -1.71 -3.81 -9.28
N THR A 80 -1.21 -2.74 -9.89
CA THR A 80 0.19 -2.30 -9.80
C THR A 80 0.24 -0.86 -9.31
N PHE A 81 1.31 -0.50 -8.60
CA PHE A 81 1.48 0.83 -8.03
C PHE A 81 2.91 1.34 -8.25
N GLU A 82 3.01 2.55 -8.77
CA GLU A 82 4.24 3.34 -8.88
C GLU A 82 4.05 4.63 -8.08
N SER A 83 4.90 4.88 -7.09
CA SER A 83 4.83 6.08 -6.26
C SER A 83 5.02 7.35 -7.08
N ALA A 84 4.32 8.41 -6.72
CA ALA A 84 4.58 9.73 -7.29
C ALA A 84 5.93 10.27 -6.81
N THR A 85 6.62 11.00 -7.68
CA THR A 85 7.85 11.74 -7.38
C THR A 85 7.65 13.22 -7.73
N SER A 86 8.52 14.10 -7.25
CA SER A 86 8.48 15.54 -7.61
C SER A 86 8.51 15.78 -9.13
N GLN A 87 9.02 14.82 -9.90
CA GLN A 87 9.19 14.90 -11.34
C GLN A 87 8.10 14.13 -12.11
N THR A 88 7.53 13.08 -11.53
CA THR A 88 6.60 12.19 -12.22
C THR A 88 5.35 11.92 -11.38
N PRO A 89 4.14 12.02 -11.97
CA PRO A 89 2.96 11.55 -11.29
C PRO A 89 3.12 10.05 -10.97
N GLY A 90 2.55 9.62 -9.85
CA GLY A 90 2.46 8.21 -9.53
C GLY A 90 1.35 7.56 -10.33
N VAL A 91 1.37 6.23 -10.40
CA VAL A 91 0.41 5.45 -11.18
C VAL A 91 -0.17 4.35 -10.30
N TYR A 92 -1.50 4.31 -10.21
CA TYR A 92 -2.22 3.20 -9.60
C TYR A 92 -3.09 2.54 -10.67
N LYS A 93 -2.65 1.39 -11.19
CA LYS A 93 -3.36 0.65 -12.23
C LYS A 93 -4.14 -0.50 -11.62
N ILE A 94 -5.42 -0.60 -11.94
CA ILE A 94 -6.28 -1.71 -11.55
C ILE A 94 -6.72 -2.51 -12.79
N MET A 95 -6.76 -3.83 -12.65
CA MET A 95 -7.19 -4.76 -13.69
C MET A 95 -8.24 -5.68 -13.08
N ALA A 96 -9.46 -5.64 -13.62
CA ALA A 96 -10.52 -6.51 -13.16
C ALA A 96 -10.12 -7.98 -13.35
N LEU A 97 -10.39 -8.81 -12.34
CA LEU A 97 -10.21 -10.25 -12.46
C LEU A 97 -11.29 -10.82 -13.38
N GLU A 98 -10.96 -11.83 -14.19
CA GLU A 98 -11.94 -12.48 -15.10
C GLU A 98 -13.18 -13.02 -14.37
N LYS A 99 -13.00 -13.38 -13.08
CA LYS A 99 -14.07 -13.90 -12.22
C LYS A 99 -14.85 -12.82 -11.47
N SER A 100 -14.51 -11.53 -11.65
CA SER A 100 -15.23 -10.47 -10.96
C SER A 100 -16.66 -10.40 -11.47
N GLU A 101 -17.61 -10.42 -10.54
CA GLU A 101 -19.02 -10.21 -10.85
C GLU A 101 -19.46 -8.75 -10.73
N LYS A 102 -18.51 -7.81 -10.53
CA LYS A 102 -18.82 -6.40 -10.30
C LYS A 102 -18.22 -5.48 -11.33
N ILE A 103 -16.98 -5.76 -11.76
CA ILE A 103 -16.21 -4.90 -12.65
C ILE A 103 -15.59 -5.69 -13.80
N LYS A 104 -15.30 -5.00 -14.89
CA LYS A 104 -14.50 -5.48 -16.02
C LYS A 104 -13.57 -4.38 -16.52
N GLY A 105 -12.59 -4.74 -17.35
CA GLY A 105 -11.68 -3.78 -17.97
C GLY A 105 -10.52 -3.35 -17.06
N ILE A 106 -9.89 -2.23 -17.42
CA ILE A 106 -8.68 -1.70 -16.79
C ILE A 106 -8.87 -0.19 -16.59
N ALA A 107 -8.41 0.34 -15.46
CA ALA A 107 -8.28 1.77 -15.22
C ALA A 107 -6.88 2.10 -14.71
N VAL A 108 -6.36 3.26 -15.11
CA VAL A 108 -5.05 3.77 -14.73
C VAL A 108 -5.25 5.14 -14.08
N PHE A 109 -5.06 5.20 -12.76
CA PHE A 109 -5.16 6.44 -12.00
C PHE A 109 -3.79 7.09 -11.88
N ASN A 110 -3.71 8.39 -12.15
CA ASN A 110 -2.52 9.19 -11.92
C ASN A 110 -2.63 9.85 -10.55
N THR A 111 -1.62 9.69 -9.71
CA THR A 111 -1.55 10.36 -8.41
C THR A 111 -0.62 11.56 -8.49
N LYS A 112 -1.11 12.73 -8.10
CA LYS A 112 -0.28 13.92 -7.93
C LYS A 112 0.75 13.69 -6.83
N TYR A 113 1.99 14.08 -7.09
CA TYR A 113 3.03 14.08 -6.06
C TYR A 113 2.65 15.02 -4.93
N VAL A 114 2.63 14.46 -3.73
CA VAL A 114 2.65 15.27 -2.52
C VAL A 114 4.09 15.40 -2.11
N GLU A 115 4.57 16.64 -2.06
CA GLU A 115 5.88 16.92 -1.50
C GLU A 115 5.92 16.36 -0.08
N THR A 116 6.63 15.22 0.08
CA THR A 116 6.96 14.70 1.40
C THR A 116 7.93 15.71 1.93
N ASN A 117 7.38 16.54 2.80
CA ASN A 117 8.01 17.68 3.40
C ASN A 117 9.11 17.15 4.35
N THR A 118 10.17 16.56 3.78
CA THR A 118 11.29 15.93 4.47
C THR A 118 12.16 16.96 5.19
N ASN A 119 11.95 18.24 4.90
CA ASN A 119 12.47 19.38 5.64
C ASN A 119 11.46 20.02 6.61
N HIS A 120 10.26 19.46 6.73
CA HIS A 120 9.30 19.81 7.77
C HIS A 120 9.30 18.68 8.80
N ASN A 121 10.21 18.81 9.77
CA ASN A 121 10.18 18.09 11.06
C ASN A 121 8.87 18.31 11.86
N THR A 122 7.88 18.97 11.27
CA THR A 122 6.60 19.23 11.91
C THR A 122 5.69 18.04 11.61
N LYS A 123 5.71 17.07 12.52
CA LYS A 123 4.68 16.04 12.61
C LYS A 123 3.31 16.72 12.54
N LYS A 124 2.33 16.09 11.90
CA LYS A 124 0.98 16.64 11.82
C LYS A 124 0.27 16.45 13.15
N ASP A 125 -0.08 17.54 13.81
CA ASP A 125 -0.80 17.47 15.08
C ASP A 125 -2.24 16.95 14.86
N ILE A 126 -2.56 15.79 15.44
CA ILE A 126 -3.91 15.20 15.37
C ILE A 126 -4.96 16.00 16.14
N SER A 127 -4.54 16.89 17.05
CA SER A 127 -5.45 17.82 17.72
C SER A 127 -6.17 18.75 16.73
N SER A 128 -5.58 18.95 15.54
CA SER A 128 -6.11 19.77 14.44
C SER A 128 -7.19 19.08 13.59
N ILE A 129 -7.59 17.84 13.93
CA ILE A 129 -8.74 17.17 13.33
C ILE A 129 -10.00 18.03 13.53
N SER A 130 -10.62 18.44 12.43
CA SER A 130 -11.72 19.40 12.44
C SER A 130 -13.07 18.76 12.75
N LYS A 131 -13.37 17.58 12.19
CA LYS A 131 -14.58 16.82 12.48
C LYS A 131 -14.30 15.77 13.56
N LYS A 132 -14.61 16.15 14.80
CA LYS A 132 -14.46 15.30 16.00
C LYS A 132 -15.69 14.47 16.31
N ASP A 133 -16.84 14.83 15.78
CA ASP A 133 -18.03 13.98 15.78
C ASP A 133 -17.96 13.02 14.59
N LEU A 134 -17.81 11.74 14.89
CA LEU A 134 -17.65 10.67 13.92
C LEU A 134 -18.98 10.02 13.55
N GLY A 135 -20.09 10.45 14.17
CA GLY A 135 -21.40 9.86 13.93
C GLY A 135 -21.51 8.44 14.49
N THR A 136 -22.16 7.54 13.75
CA THR A 136 -22.37 6.15 14.19
C THR A 136 -21.23 5.26 13.75
N ILE A 137 -20.66 4.52 14.70
CA ILE A 137 -19.66 3.48 14.46
C ILE A 137 -20.31 2.14 14.80
N GLU A 138 -20.24 1.18 13.88
CA GLU A 138 -20.80 -0.15 14.09
C GLU A 138 -19.69 -1.19 14.20
N GLY A 139 -19.80 -2.11 15.16
CA GLY A 139 -18.83 -3.20 15.31
C GLY A 139 -19.41 -4.36 16.13
N TYR A 140 -18.68 -5.46 16.25
CA TYR A 140 -19.20 -6.69 16.88
C TYR A 140 -18.81 -6.85 18.36
N TYR A 141 -17.92 -5.98 18.85
CA TYR A 141 -17.42 -6.00 20.22
C TYR A 141 -18.30 -5.12 21.12
N ASP A 142 -18.05 -5.13 22.43
CA ASP A 142 -18.78 -4.25 23.36
C ASP A 142 -18.35 -2.77 23.22
N LEU A 143 -17.14 -2.55 22.72
CA LEU A 143 -16.53 -1.23 22.49
C LEU A 143 -15.90 -1.20 21.09
N PRO A 144 -15.80 -0.03 20.45
CA PRO A 144 -15.16 0.08 19.14
C PRO A 144 -13.67 -0.23 19.21
N LYS A 145 -13.14 -0.88 18.16
CA LYS A 145 -11.70 -1.05 17.99
C LYS A 145 -11.06 0.26 17.51
N LEU A 146 -9.75 0.37 17.72
CA LEU A 146 -8.98 1.54 17.26
C LEU A 146 -9.08 1.72 15.74
N GLU A 147 -9.03 0.60 15.01
CA GLU A 147 -9.14 0.53 13.56
C GLU A 147 -10.48 1.09 13.06
N ASP A 148 -11.59 0.80 13.75
CA ASP A 148 -12.92 1.30 13.41
C ASP A 148 -12.97 2.83 13.50
N ILE A 149 -12.39 3.39 14.57
CA ILE A 149 -12.35 4.83 14.81
C ILE A 149 -11.42 5.52 13.80
N ILE A 150 -10.22 4.99 13.59
CA ILE A 150 -9.25 5.51 12.60
C ILE A 150 -9.89 5.58 11.21
N LYS A 151 -10.60 4.52 10.81
CA LYS A 151 -11.26 4.45 9.51
C LYS A 151 -12.25 5.60 9.33
N VAL A 152 -13.10 5.86 10.32
CA VAL A 152 -14.10 6.94 10.24
C VAL A 152 -13.45 8.32 10.30
N ILE A 153 -12.42 8.52 11.12
CA ILE A 153 -11.62 9.76 11.14
C ILE A 153 -11.06 10.05 9.75
N SER A 154 -10.40 9.07 9.14
CA SER A 154 -9.79 9.21 7.82
C SER A 154 -10.80 9.49 6.71
N THR A 155 -12.02 8.95 6.80
CA THR A 155 -13.10 9.26 5.86
C THR A 155 -13.63 10.68 6.03
N LEU A 156 -13.79 11.14 7.28
CA LEU A 156 -14.40 12.45 7.56
C LEU A 156 -13.41 13.63 7.44
N ASN A 157 -12.12 13.37 7.66
CA ASN A 157 -11.07 14.36 7.77
C ASN A 157 -9.97 14.13 6.73
N SER A 158 -10.22 14.60 5.51
CA SER A 158 -9.23 14.63 4.42
C SER A 158 -7.91 15.24 4.91
N GLY A 159 -6.80 14.57 4.64
CA GLY A 159 -5.50 14.98 5.17
C GLY A 159 -5.03 14.16 6.38
N PHE A 160 -5.88 13.34 7.00
CA PHE A 160 -5.51 12.44 8.10
C PHE A 160 -5.62 10.97 7.68
N TYR A 161 -4.49 10.29 7.65
CA TYR A 161 -4.35 8.90 7.21
C TYR A 161 -3.71 8.13 8.33
N LEU A 162 -4.39 8.16 9.48
CA LEU A 162 -3.92 7.51 10.69
C LEU A 162 -3.83 6.00 10.43
N THR A 163 -2.87 5.37 11.07
CA THR A 163 -2.74 3.91 11.14
C THR A 163 -2.56 3.51 12.60
N THR A 164 -2.70 2.22 12.91
CA THR A 164 -2.44 1.70 14.26
C THR A 164 -0.95 1.75 14.64
N GLN A 165 -0.06 2.02 13.68
CA GLN A 165 1.35 2.31 13.94
C GLN A 165 1.58 3.78 14.33
N ASP A 166 0.66 4.68 13.96
CA ASP A 166 0.81 6.11 14.20
C ASP A 166 0.10 6.59 15.46
N VAL A 167 -1.01 5.97 15.80
CA VAL A 167 -1.85 6.38 16.94
C VAL A 167 -2.18 5.19 17.82
N GLN A 168 -2.57 5.50 19.04
CA GLN A 168 -3.08 4.55 20.03
C GLN A 168 -4.22 5.19 20.80
N PHE A 169 -5.01 4.38 21.50
CA PHE A 169 -5.83 4.93 22.56
C PHE A 169 -4.94 5.59 23.60
N ASP A 170 -5.35 6.76 24.05
CA ASP A 170 -4.78 7.33 25.26
C ASP A 170 -5.04 6.39 26.45
N SER A 171 -4.47 6.68 27.61
CA SER A 171 -4.66 5.94 28.87
C SER A 171 -6.14 5.68 29.24
N ASP A 172 -7.07 6.48 28.69
CA ASP A 172 -8.51 6.23 28.76
C ASP A 172 -8.98 5.24 27.68
N TYR A 173 -9.56 4.11 28.11
CA TYR A 173 -10.23 3.17 27.22
C TYR A 173 -11.37 3.83 26.43
N PRO A 174 -11.64 3.39 25.19
CA PRO A 174 -12.80 3.86 24.44
C PRO A 174 -14.10 3.56 25.20
N THR A 175 -15.11 4.39 25.00
CA THR A 175 -16.47 4.18 25.52
C THR A 175 -17.43 3.96 24.36
N THR A 176 -18.73 3.79 24.61
CA THR A 176 -19.72 3.74 23.53
C THR A 176 -20.01 5.10 22.89
N THR A 177 -19.51 6.21 23.46
CA THR A 177 -19.82 7.57 22.98
C THR A 177 -18.61 8.43 22.64
N LYS A 178 -17.40 8.03 23.05
CA LYS A 178 -16.16 8.80 22.84
C LYS A 178 -14.91 7.94 22.98
N ALA A 179 -13.82 8.39 22.37
CA ALA A 179 -12.46 7.89 22.61
C ALA A 179 -11.46 9.05 22.63
N SER A 180 -10.38 8.88 23.39
CA SER A 180 -9.19 9.72 23.30
C SER A 180 -8.11 8.98 22.53
N LEU A 181 -7.52 9.63 21.53
CA LEU A 181 -6.42 9.11 20.73
C LEU A 181 -5.19 9.98 20.94
N SER A 182 -4.02 9.34 21.05
CA SER A 182 -2.73 10.01 21.06
C SER A 182 -1.87 9.48 19.92
N ALA A 183 -1.12 10.37 19.25
CA ALA A 183 -0.04 9.92 18.40
C ALA A 183 0.99 9.15 19.22
N LYS A 184 1.47 8.02 18.71
CA LYS A 184 2.54 7.28 19.36
C LYS A 184 3.82 8.11 19.33
N SER A 185 4.68 7.94 20.34
CA SER A 185 5.93 8.70 20.45
C SER A 185 6.87 8.47 19.26
N ASP A 186 6.83 7.28 18.69
CA ASP A 186 7.59 6.82 17.53
C ASP A 186 6.90 7.10 16.19
N SER A 187 5.68 7.67 16.16
CA SER A 187 5.06 8.05 14.89
C SER A 187 5.91 9.10 14.18
N ALA A 188 6.30 8.79 12.94
CA ALA A 188 7.03 9.71 12.07
C ALA A 188 6.14 10.81 11.48
N LEU A 189 4.82 10.58 11.44
CA LEU A 189 3.87 11.42 10.69
C LEU A 189 3.00 12.31 11.57
N TYR A 190 2.75 11.90 12.82
CA TYR A 190 1.74 12.53 13.66
C TYR A 190 2.25 12.83 15.06
N GLU A 191 1.70 13.89 15.66
CA GLU A 191 1.91 14.25 17.06
C GLU A 191 0.59 14.68 17.73
N GLY A 192 0.62 14.92 19.04
CA GLY A 192 -0.51 15.44 19.80
C GLY A 192 -1.56 14.40 20.18
N SER A 193 -2.72 14.89 20.63
CA SER A 193 -3.86 14.07 21.03
C SER A 193 -5.19 14.69 20.60
N VAL A 194 -6.20 13.85 20.45
CA VAL A 194 -7.54 14.25 20.05
C VAL A 194 -8.59 13.42 20.77
N VAL A 195 -9.64 14.10 21.26
CA VAL A 195 -10.86 13.45 21.72
C VAL A 195 -11.89 13.50 20.60
N VAL A 196 -12.44 12.34 20.27
CA VAL A 196 -13.49 12.18 19.28
C VAL A 196 -14.76 11.64 19.94
N ASN A 197 -15.91 12.06 19.43
CA ASN A 197 -17.24 11.65 19.88
C ASN A 197 -17.90 10.80 18.79
N TYR A 198 -18.73 9.85 19.20
CA TYR A 198 -19.48 8.98 18.29
C TYR A 198 -20.68 8.36 19.02
N THR A 199 -21.45 7.55 18.31
CA THR A 199 -22.40 6.59 18.88
C THR A 199 -22.00 5.20 18.41
N TYR A 200 -21.57 4.34 19.33
CA TYR A 200 -21.22 2.97 19.01
C TYR A 200 -22.47 2.08 19.05
N VAL A 201 -22.70 1.36 17.96
CA VAL A 201 -23.79 0.39 17.83
C VAL A 201 -23.17 -0.99 17.70
N LYS A 202 -23.30 -1.80 18.75
CA LYS A 202 -22.92 -3.21 18.71
C LYS A 202 -23.84 -3.95 17.74
N LYS A 203 -23.25 -4.56 16.72
CA LYS A 203 -23.92 -5.48 15.80
C LYS A 203 -24.13 -6.80 16.50
N GLU A 204 -25.38 -7.24 16.50
CA GLU A 204 -25.72 -8.61 16.88
C GLU A 204 -25.17 -9.56 15.81
N PHE A 205 -24.31 -10.48 16.23
CA PHE A 205 -23.83 -11.57 15.38
C PHE A 205 -24.33 -12.89 15.95
N LYS A 206 -25.03 -13.65 15.13
CA LYS A 206 -25.40 -15.01 15.51
C LYS A 206 -24.15 -15.89 15.40
N LYS A 207 -23.61 -16.29 16.55
CA LYS A 207 -22.45 -17.20 16.60
C LYS A 207 -22.69 -18.41 15.69
N VAL A 208 -21.64 -18.78 14.96
CA VAL A 208 -21.63 -19.94 14.09
C VAL A 208 -21.08 -21.13 14.89
N ASP A 209 -21.88 -22.17 15.02
CA ASP A 209 -21.41 -23.44 15.57
C ASP A 209 -20.51 -24.13 14.54
N LEU A 210 -19.21 -24.23 14.86
CA LEU A 210 -18.22 -24.86 14.01
C LEU A 210 -18.55 -26.32 13.73
N SER A 211 -19.29 -27.01 14.61
CA SER A 211 -19.75 -28.38 14.36
C SER A 211 -20.66 -28.48 13.13
N GLN A 212 -21.38 -27.39 12.82
CA GLN A 212 -22.29 -27.26 11.68
C GLN A 212 -21.61 -26.62 10.45
N TRP A 213 -20.33 -26.24 10.55
CA TRP A 213 -19.60 -25.67 9.42
C TRP A 213 -19.58 -26.65 8.25
N SER A 214 -19.93 -26.23 7.04
CA SER A 214 -20.06 -27.13 5.88
C SER A 214 -18.72 -27.67 5.35
N VAL A 215 -17.60 -27.04 5.69
CA VAL A 215 -16.27 -27.48 5.23
C VAL A 215 -15.89 -28.77 5.95
N SER A 216 -15.89 -29.89 5.23
CA SER A 216 -15.41 -31.18 5.73
C SER A 216 -13.94 -31.44 5.41
N GLN A 217 -13.39 -30.78 4.38
CA GLN A 217 -12.04 -31.00 3.91
C GLN A 217 -11.35 -29.72 3.41
N VAL A 218 -10.03 -29.71 3.47
CA VAL A 218 -9.16 -28.67 2.90
C VAL A 218 -8.04 -29.30 2.07
N LEU A 219 -7.66 -28.65 0.98
CA LEU A 219 -6.50 -29.01 0.16
C LEU A 219 -5.45 -27.89 0.33
N PRO A 220 -4.40 -28.09 1.13
CA PRO A 220 -3.39 -27.08 1.38
C PRO A 220 -2.39 -26.94 0.21
N ASN A 221 -1.76 -25.77 0.10
CA ASN A 221 -0.73 -25.55 -0.92
C ASN A 221 0.53 -26.39 -0.63
N SER A 222 0.83 -26.64 0.64
CA SER A 222 1.81 -27.63 1.10
C SER A 222 1.26 -28.49 2.23
N ASN A 223 1.83 -29.66 2.45
CA ASN A 223 1.35 -30.60 3.47
C ASN A 223 1.86 -30.25 4.89
N THR A 224 1.90 -28.95 5.24
CA THR A 224 2.27 -28.46 6.58
C THR A 224 1.15 -27.75 7.30
N LEU A 225 1.29 -27.67 8.63
CA LEU A 225 0.37 -26.96 9.51
C LEU A 225 0.17 -25.49 9.11
N LEU A 226 1.22 -24.80 8.65
CA LEU A 226 1.12 -23.37 8.31
C LEU A 226 0.20 -23.17 7.09
N SER A 227 0.38 -23.99 6.04
CA SER A 227 -0.48 -23.96 4.86
C SER A 227 -1.93 -24.31 5.19
N VAL A 228 -2.13 -25.30 6.06
CA VAL A 228 -3.45 -25.68 6.58
C VAL A 228 -4.09 -24.52 7.36
N LYS A 229 -3.37 -23.88 8.29
CA LYS A 229 -3.85 -22.72 9.06
C LYS A 229 -4.30 -21.58 8.15
N SER A 230 -3.52 -21.25 7.13
CA SER A 230 -3.83 -20.19 6.16
C SER A 230 -5.15 -20.45 5.41
N ILE A 231 -5.36 -21.69 4.93
CA ILE A 231 -6.61 -22.04 4.25
C ILE A 231 -7.80 -22.08 5.20
N VAL A 232 -7.61 -22.60 6.42
CA VAL A 232 -8.66 -22.61 7.46
C VAL A 232 -9.08 -21.18 7.79
N ASP A 233 -8.13 -20.29 8.05
CA ASP A 233 -8.36 -18.85 8.30
C ASP A 233 -9.16 -18.21 7.16
N LYS A 234 -8.70 -18.40 5.91
CA LYS A 234 -9.39 -17.88 4.73
C LYS A 234 -10.85 -18.35 4.66
N LYS A 235 -11.12 -19.63 4.98
CA LYS A 235 -12.48 -20.18 4.93
C LYS A 235 -13.33 -19.73 6.13
N LEU A 236 -12.76 -19.58 7.32
CA LEU A 236 -13.49 -19.05 8.48
C LEU A 236 -13.89 -17.59 8.28
N LYS A 237 -13.02 -16.79 7.64
CA LYS A 237 -13.34 -15.41 7.25
C LYS A 237 -14.50 -15.28 6.27
N THR A 238 -14.87 -16.35 5.56
CA THR A 238 -16.11 -16.34 4.77
C THR A 238 -17.38 -16.52 5.60
N LEU A 239 -17.27 -17.03 6.83
CA LEU A 239 -18.38 -17.16 7.78
C LEU A 239 -18.48 -15.90 8.65
N ALA A 240 -17.33 -15.38 9.06
CA ALA A 240 -17.21 -14.18 9.89
C ALA A 240 -16.00 -13.37 9.43
N GLU A 241 -16.24 -12.32 8.64
CA GLU A 241 -15.20 -11.51 7.99
C GLU A 241 -14.12 -10.97 8.94
N TYR A 242 -14.49 -10.76 10.21
CA TYR A 242 -13.65 -10.13 11.22
C TYR A 242 -13.13 -11.11 12.28
N CYS A 243 -13.24 -12.42 12.07
CA CYS A 243 -12.66 -13.38 13.01
C CYS A 243 -11.13 -13.39 12.94
N GLU A 244 -10.51 -13.55 14.10
CA GLU A 244 -9.05 -13.58 14.25
C GLU A 244 -8.60 -14.91 14.86
N ALA A 245 -7.53 -15.50 14.31
CA ALA A 245 -6.90 -16.67 14.88
C ALA A 245 -6.35 -16.36 16.29
N ASP A 246 -6.43 -17.33 17.18
CA ASP A 246 -6.02 -17.25 18.59
C ASP A 246 -6.81 -16.22 19.44
N VAL A 247 -7.83 -15.58 18.85
CA VAL A 247 -8.82 -14.72 19.54
C VAL A 247 -10.20 -15.37 19.48
N ASP A 248 -10.64 -15.75 18.28
CA ASP A 248 -11.98 -16.32 18.05
C ASP A 248 -11.95 -17.84 17.85
N TYR A 249 -10.82 -18.39 17.43
CA TYR A 249 -10.64 -19.81 17.19
C TYR A 249 -9.18 -20.22 17.28
N THR A 250 -8.94 -21.51 17.47
CA THR A 250 -7.61 -22.12 17.40
C THR A 250 -7.59 -23.24 16.35
N VAL A 251 -6.40 -23.52 15.82
CA VAL A 251 -6.16 -24.63 14.90
C VAL A 251 -5.12 -25.55 15.55
N SER A 252 -5.55 -26.75 15.93
CA SER A 252 -4.82 -27.70 16.77
C SER A 252 -4.92 -29.14 16.25
N GLU A 253 -4.33 -30.10 16.98
CA GLU A 253 -4.38 -31.55 16.70
C GLU A 253 -4.07 -31.95 15.24
N TYR A 254 -3.14 -31.24 14.61
CA TYR A 254 -2.77 -31.48 13.22
C TYR A 254 -2.10 -32.84 13.03
N LYS A 255 -2.61 -33.60 12.06
CA LYS A 255 -2.04 -34.85 11.55
C LYS A 255 -1.72 -34.65 10.07
N ASN A 256 -0.45 -34.88 9.71
CA ASN A 256 -0.01 -34.81 8.33
C ASN A 256 -0.83 -35.73 7.41
N SER A 257 -1.07 -35.25 6.20
CA SER A 257 -1.58 -36.05 5.08
C SER A 257 -0.42 -36.75 4.35
N SER A 258 -0.71 -37.89 3.72
CA SER A 258 0.18 -38.60 2.79
C SER A 258 -0.59 -39.04 1.55
N LYS A 259 0.11 -39.50 0.50
CA LYS A 259 -0.52 -40.03 -0.73
C LYS A 259 -1.54 -41.13 -0.45
N GLU A 260 -1.31 -41.91 0.60
CA GLU A 260 -2.12 -43.08 0.95
C GLU A 260 -3.21 -42.75 1.98
N LYS A 261 -3.11 -41.61 2.68
CA LYS A 261 -3.98 -41.31 3.81
C LYS A 261 -4.17 -39.81 4.01
N ALA A 262 -5.43 -39.38 4.05
CA ALA A 262 -5.76 -38.02 4.42
C ALA A 262 -5.32 -37.70 5.87
N GLY A 263 -4.86 -36.47 6.05
CA GLY A 263 -4.52 -35.90 7.34
C GLY A 263 -5.77 -35.36 8.04
N SER A 264 -5.57 -34.66 9.15
CA SER A 264 -6.66 -33.98 9.85
C SER A 264 -6.17 -32.76 10.59
N VAL A 265 -7.07 -31.81 10.85
CA VAL A 265 -6.83 -30.69 11.75
C VAL A 265 -8.08 -30.40 12.55
N LYS A 266 -7.92 -30.02 13.83
CA LYS A 266 -9.03 -29.61 14.68
C LYS A 266 -9.11 -28.09 14.72
N VAL A 267 -10.31 -27.56 14.53
CA VAL A 267 -10.62 -26.13 14.64
C VAL A 267 -11.60 -25.96 15.78
N SER A 268 -11.19 -25.27 16.84
CA SER A 268 -12.01 -25.07 18.03
C SER A 268 -12.27 -23.59 18.23
N ALA A 269 -13.52 -23.23 18.53
CA ALA A 269 -13.84 -21.87 18.98
C ALA A 269 -13.16 -21.62 20.33
N ILE A 270 -12.69 -20.40 20.55
CA ILE A 270 -12.26 -19.96 21.88
C ILE A 270 -13.51 -19.62 22.69
N ASP A 271 -13.52 -19.89 23.99
CA ASP A 271 -14.73 -19.79 24.84
C ASP A 271 -15.41 -18.40 24.76
N ASP A 272 -14.61 -17.34 24.72
CA ASP A 272 -15.08 -15.95 24.64
C ASP A 272 -15.24 -15.42 23.20
N SER A 273 -15.10 -16.30 22.20
CA SER A 273 -15.28 -15.95 20.78
C SER A 273 -16.64 -15.34 20.54
N ILE A 274 -16.67 -14.16 19.91
CA ILE A 274 -17.93 -13.50 19.55
C ILE A 274 -18.53 -14.07 18.25
N PHE A 275 -17.74 -14.79 17.46
CA PHE A 275 -18.15 -15.31 16.16
C PHE A 275 -18.46 -16.81 16.17
N PHE A 276 -17.79 -17.59 17.01
CA PHE A 276 -17.81 -19.05 16.92
C PHE A 276 -18.19 -19.73 18.23
N THR A 277 -18.75 -20.93 18.12
CA THR A 277 -18.90 -21.89 19.21
C THR A 277 -18.55 -23.29 18.72
N GLY A 278 -18.30 -24.21 19.65
CA GLY A 278 -18.07 -25.61 19.31
C GLY A 278 -16.73 -25.84 18.60
N GLU A 279 -16.61 -26.98 17.96
CA GLU A 279 -15.38 -27.40 17.30
C GLU A 279 -15.67 -28.32 16.12
N LYS A 280 -14.69 -28.43 15.22
CA LYS A 280 -14.75 -29.32 14.07
C LYS A 280 -13.39 -29.89 13.73
N THR A 281 -13.35 -31.20 13.47
CA THR A 281 -12.22 -31.84 12.80
C THR A 281 -12.44 -31.82 11.30
N ILE A 282 -11.45 -31.33 10.57
CA ILE A 282 -11.44 -31.18 9.12
C ILE A 282 -10.42 -32.15 8.55
N GLU A 283 -10.80 -32.83 7.47
CA GLU A 283 -9.90 -33.68 6.72
C GLU A 283 -8.90 -32.84 5.90
N VAL A 284 -7.61 -33.16 5.99
CA VAL A 284 -6.57 -32.47 5.22
C VAL A 284 -6.19 -33.37 4.07
N GLN A 285 -6.56 -32.99 2.84
CA GLN A 285 -6.18 -33.72 1.64
C GLN A 285 -4.68 -33.62 1.41
N TYR A 286 -4.07 -34.70 0.92
CA TYR A 286 -2.69 -34.65 0.47
C TYR A 286 -2.62 -33.91 -0.86
N ASN A 287 -1.84 -32.83 -0.90
CA ASN A 287 -1.52 -32.20 -2.16
C ASN A 287 -0.36 -32.99 -2.80
N GLU A 288 -0.64 -33.67 -3.91
CA GLU A 288 0.34 -34.45 -4.69
C GLU A 288 1.36 -33.58 -5.41
N ASN A 289 0.98 -32.34 -5.70
CA ASN A 289 1.82 -31.31 -6.26
C ASN A 289 1.88 -30.17 -5.23
N PRO A 290 2.45 -30.43 -4.03
CA PRO A 290 2.62 -29.34 -3.08
C PRO A 290 3.43 -28.27 -3.79
N ASP A 291 3.05 -27.02 -3.63
CA ASP A 291 3.90 -25.92 -4.03
C ASP A 291 5.24 -26.14 -3.32
N GLU A 292 6.27 -26.56 -4.08
CA GLU A 292 7.58 -26.94 -3.54
C GLU A 292 8.21 -25.80 -2.74
N ASN A 293 7.71 -24.58 -2.94
CA ASN A 293 8.14 -23.38 -2.27
C ASN A 293 7.42 -23.08 -0.95
N ALA A 294 6.23 -23.64 -0.71
CA ALA A 294 5.40 -23.24 0.43
C ALA A 294 5.98 -23.66 1.80
N ASP A 295 6.88 -24.65 1.85
CA ASP A 295 7.62 -25.03 3.06
C ASP A 295 9.12 -24.75 2.99
N LYS A 296 9.60 -24.24 1.85
CA LYS A 296 11.00 -23.97 1.64
C LYS A 296 11.41 -22.81 2.55
N GLU A 297 12.41 -23.08 3.39
CA GLU A 297 13.02 -22.04 4.20
C GLU A 297 14.00 -21.25 3.33
N TYR A 298 13.77 -19.95 3.20
CA TYR A 298 14.63 -19.03 2.48
C TYR A 298 15.58 -18.38 3.48
N ASN A 299 16.80 -18.89 3.53
CA ASN A 299 17.79 -18.42 4.49
C ASN A 299 18.60 -17.25 3.90
N LEU A 300 18.36 -16.04 4.38
CA LEU A 300 19.11 -14.85 3.98
C LEU A 300 20.60 -14.95 4.29
N TYR A 301 21.02 -15.77 5.27
CA TYR A 301 22.44 -16.04 5.52
C TYR A 301 23.13 -16.85 4.42
N SER A 302 22.37 -17.46 3.50
CA SER A 302 22.96 -18.12 2.34
C SER A 302 23.42 -17.14 1.27
N LEU A 303 23.05 -15.86 1.37
CA LEU A 303 23.52 -14.81 0.48
C LEU A 303 24.95 -14.44 0.86
N GLN A 304 25.88 -14.54 -0.10
CA GLN A 304 27.31 -14.28 0.13
C GLN A 304 27.96 -13.61 -1.08
N GLY A 305 29.04 -12.88 -0.85
CA GLY A 305 29.83 -12.27 -1.93
C GLY A 305 28.99 -11.32 -2.79
N ASP A 306 28.98 -11.57 -4.10
CA ASP A 306 28.29 -10.72 -5.09
C ASP A 306 26.76 -10.76 -4.96
N ASP A 307 26.19 -11.75 -4.27
CA ASP A 307 24.76 -11.78 -3.93
C ASP A 307 24.34 -10.60 -3.04
N LEU A 308 25.28 -9.99 -2.33
CA LEU A 308 25.03 -8.89 -1.40
C LEU A 308 25.34 -7.53 -2.02
N ILE A 309 25.39 -7.42 -3.35
CA ILE A 309 25.68 -6.18 -4.06
C ILE A 309 24.47 -5.76 -4.90
N LEU A 310 23.93 -4.58 -4.60
CA LEU A 310 22.87 -3.93 -5.38
C LEU A 310 23.43 -2.71 -6.10
N ALA A 311 23.02 -2.49 -7.35
CA ALA A 311 23.40 -1.32 -8.15
C ALA A 311 22.13 -0.67 -8.72
N PRO A 312 21.37 0.05 -7.89
CA PRO A 312 20.13 0.69 -8.34
C PRO A 312 20.43 1.74 -9.41
N SER A 313 19.48 1.90 -10.33
CA SER A 313 19.53 2.90 -11.40
C SER A 313 19.44 4.31 -10.84
N LYS A 314 18.71 4.50 -9.74
CA LYS A 314 18.53 5.75 -9.01
C LYS A 314 19.10 5.63 -7.60
N ASN A 315 19.71 6.70 -7.11
CA ASN A 315 20.22 6.77 -5.74
C ASN A 315 19.09 7.05 -4.73
N SER A 316 18.10 6.14 -4.64
CA SER A 316 16.94 6.25 -3.74
C SER A 316 16.60 4.92 -3.07
N LEU A 317 15.84 5.00 -1.98
CA LEU A 317 15.31 3.82 -1.27
C LEU A 317 14.40 3.01 -2.20
N ASP A 318 13.37 3.64 -2.78
CA ASP A 318 12.40 2.97 -3.65
C ASP A 318 13.04 2.16 -4.79
N ASP A 319 14.08 2.70 -5.43
CA ASP A 319 14.79 1.99 -6.52
C ASP A 319 15.63 0.83 -5.99
N THR A 320 16.24 1.01 -4.81
CA THR A 320 16.94 -0.07 -4.10
C THR A 320 15.98 -1.18 -3.69
N GLU A 321 14.78 -0.84 -3.18
CA GLU A 321 13.76 -1.81 -2.79
C GLU A 321 13.21 -2.59 -3.98
N ALA A 322 12.96 -1.91 -5.10
CA ALA A 322 12.52 -2.55 -6.33
C ALA A 322 13.56 -3.55 -6.84
N LEU A 323 14.84 -3.14 -6.89
CA LEU A 323 15.94 -3.99 -7.29
C LEU A 323 16.14 -5.17 -6.32
N LEU A 324 15.98 -4.92 -5.02
CA LEU A 324 16.05 -5.97 -4.00
C LEU A 324 14.92 -6.99 -4.17
N LYS A 325 13.69 -6.55 -4.42
CA LYS A 325 12.53 -7.42 -4.68
C LYS A 325 12.78 -8.30 -5.91
N GLU A 326 13.26 -7.71 -7.01
CA GLU A 326 13.65 -8.45 -8.20
C GLU A 326 14.77 -9.46 -7.91
N PHE A 327 15.81 -9.04 -7.16
CA PHE A 327 16.91 -9.90 -6.75
C PHE A 327 16.42 -11.11 -5.94
N LEU A 328 15.61 -10.88 -4.91
CA LEU A 328 15.08 -11.94 -4.05
C LEU A 328 14.21 -12.91 -4.86
N LEU A 329 13.35 -12.40 -5.74
CA LEU A 329 12.56 -13.20 -6.67
C LEU A 329 13.46 -14.07 -7.56
N LYS A 330 14.47 -13.48 -8.18
CA LYS A 330 15.41 -14.20 -9.05
C LYS A 330 16.23 -15.24 -8.27
N LYS A 331 16.68 -14.89 -7.07
CA LYS A 331 17.54 -15.74 -6.24
C LYS A 331 16.79 -16.95 -5.67
N PHE A 332 15.57 -16.72 -5.21
CA PHE A 332 14.79 -17.73 -4.50
C PHE A 332 13.70 -18.39 -5.33
N GLY A 333 13.38 -17.82 -6.50
CA GLY A 333 12.32 -18.29 -7.38
C GLY A 333 10.92 -18.00 -6.85
N VAL A 334 10.79 -17.12 -5.84
CA VAL A 334 9.51 -16.77 -5.20
C VAL A 334 9.40 -15.29 -4.91
N ASP A 335 8.17 -14.78 -5.03
CA ASP A 335 7.84 -13.39 -4.73
C ASP A 335 7.68 -13.22 -3.21
N LEU A 336 8.78 -12.92 -2.54
CA LEU A 336 8.78 -12.58 -1.12
C LEU A 336 8.17 -11.19 -0.92
N VAL A 337 7.19 -11.07 -0.02
CA VAL A 337 6.48 -9.81 0.22
C VAL A 337 7.01 -9.16 1.49
N GLU A 338 7.48 -7.93 1.36
CA GLU A 338 7.88 -7.08 2.48
C GLU A 338 6.70 -6.84 3.45
N GLY A 339 6.96 -6.86 4.76
CA GLY A 339 5.94 -6.74 5.81
C GLY A 339 5.16 -8.04 6.08
N ARG A 340 5.36 -9.08 5.25
CA ARG A 340 4.79 -10.41 5.44
C ARG A 340 5.85 -11.50 5.59
N ASP A 341 6.80 -11.56 4.65
CA ASP A 341 7.82 -12.60 4.54
C ASP A 341 9.18 -12.11 5.06
N TYR A 342 9.52 -10.84 4.78
CA TYR A 342 10.70 -10.16 5.34
C TYR A 342 10.39 -8.68 5.65
N GLN A 343 11.28 -8.01 6.36
CA GLN A 343 11.21 -6.57 6.64
C GLN A 343 12.50 -5.89 6.19
N ILE A 344 12.38 -4.69 5.63
CA ILE A 344 13.49 -3.77 5.42
C ILE A 344 13.68 -2.94 6.69
N VAL A 345 14.91 -2.90 7.21
CA VAL A 345 15.23 -2.17 8.44
C VAL A 345 15.71 -0.78 8.07
N THR A 346 14.81 0.20 8.17
CA THR A 346 15.12 1.61 7.90
C THR A 346 15.52 2.36 9.16
N ASP A 347 15.01 1.95 10.32
CA ASP A 347 15.25 2.61 11.59
C ASP A 347 16.66 2.34 12.10
N GLY A 348 17.34 3.36 12.64
CA GLY A 348 18.71 3.23 13.18
C GLY A 348 19.84 3.42 12.15
N GLY A 349 19.53 3.78 10.90
CA GLY A 349 20.53 4.12 9.88
C GLY A 349 21.08 2.92 9.12
N ASP A 350 20.31 1.85 9.03
CA ASP A 350 20.66 0.61 8.33
C ASP A 350 20.33 0.65 6.83
N PHE A 351 19.52 1.62 6.39
CA PHE A 351 19.56 2.12 5.03
C PHE A 351 20.48 3.35 4.92
N LYS A 352 21.41 3.34 3.95
CA LYS A 352 22.19 4.51 3.53
C LYS A 352 22.38 4.49 2.03
N ASN A 353 22.05 5.60 1.38
CA ASN A 353 22.37 5.81 -0.03
C ASN A 353 23.89 5.78 -0.27
N PRO A 354 24.38 5.20 -1.38
CA PRO A 354 25.76 5.36 -1.80
C PRO A 354 26.11 6.82 -2.07
N THR A 355 27.36 7.17 -1.77
CA THR A 355 28.00 8.42 -2.17
C THR A 355 29.16 8.11 -3.12
N LYS A 356 29.79 9.16 -3.66
CA LYS A 356 30.99 8.99 -4.51
C LYS A 356 32.13 8.25 -3.80
N ASP A 357 32.27 8.49 -2.50
CA ASP A 357 33.43 8.03 -1.73
C ASP A 357 33.11 6.85 -0.81
N LYS A 358 31.82 6.48 -0.69
CA LYS A 358 31.35 5.42 0.21
C LYS A 358 30.18 4.68 -0.39
N ASP A 359 30.25 3.36 -0.34
CA ASP A 359 29.11 2.52 -0.70
C ASP A 359 27.94 2.76 0.25
N GLY A 360 26.74 2.57 -0.28
CA GLY A 360 25.52 2.54 0.50
C GLY A 360 25.29 1.17 1.11
N ARG A 361 24.20 1.03 1.86
CA ARG A 361 23.79 -0.23 2.46
C ARG A 361 22.29 -0.31 2.68
N ILE A 362 21.75 -1.52 2.69
CA ILE A 362 20.37 -1.83 3.11
C ILE A 362 20.36 -3.15 3.88
N LEU A 363 19.73 -3.16 5.06
CA LEU A 363 19.55 -4.36 5.87
C LEU A 363 18.13 -4.90 5.71
N ILE A 364 18.02 -6.21 5.48
CA ILE A 364 16.75 -6.93 5.55
C ILE A 364 16.79 -8.05 6.57
N MET A 365 15.62 -8.33 7.16
CA MET A 365 15.44 -9.39 8.15
C MET A 365 14.24 -10.26 7.76
N GLY A 366 14.43 -11.57 7.77
CA GLY A 366 13.33 -12.52 7.59
C GLY A 366 12.50 -12.66 8.87
N PHE A 367 11.17 -12.69 8.75
CA PHE A 367 10.28 -12.73 9.91
C PHE A 367 10.34 -14.05 10.70
N ALA A 368 10.77 -15.15 10.08
CA ALA A 368 10.93 -16.43 10.77
C ALA A 368 12.04 -16.40 11.85
N SER A 369 12.84 -15.34 11.89
CA SER A 369 13.95 -15.17 12.84
C SER A 369 13.52 -14.76 14.24
N TYR A 370 12.27 -14.30 14.44
CA TYR A 370 11.88 -13.55 15.65
C TYR A 370 10.66 -14.09 16.41
N ASN A 371 10.16 -15.29 16.12
CA ASN A 371 8.90 -15.79 16.74
C ASN A 371 7.74 -14.79 16.63
N PHE A 372 7.72 -13.93 15.62
CA PHE A 372 6.57 -13.05 15.39
C PHE A 372 5.35 -13.92 15.06
N PRO A 373 4.14 -13.55 15.52
CA PRO A 373 2.91 -14.22 15.13
C PRO A 373 2.64 -13.89 13.65
N THR A 374 3.22 -14.66 12.74
CA THR A 374 3.31 -14.25 11.33
C THR A 374 2.25 -14.93 10.47
N ASN A 375 1.50 -14.10 9.76
CA ASN A 375 0.82 -14.45 8.52
C ASN A 375 1.83 -14.64 7.36
N ALA A 376 3.08 -15.04 7.66
CA ALA A 376 4.14 -15.21 6.67
C ALA A 376 3.73 -16.35 5.73
N LEU A 377 3.79 -16.09 4.43
CA LEU A 377 3.52 -17.11 3.43
C LEU A 377 4.77 -17.99 3.24
N PHE A 378 5.95 -17.38 3.33
CA PHE A 378 7.24 -18.05 3.21
C PHE A 378 8.06 -17.94 4.49
N LYS A 379 8.79 -19.00 4.83
CA LYS A 379 9.70 -19.02 5.98
C LYS A 379 11.03 -18.37 5.59
N VAL A 380 11.12 -17.05 5.70
CA VAL A 380 12.39 -16.34 5.48
C VAL A 380 13.14 -16.22 6.81
N LYS A 381 14.33 -16.83 6.90
CA LYS A 381 15.18 -16.81 8.10
C LYS A 381 16.42 -15.96 7.88
N GLY A 382 16.89 -15.36 8.96
CA GLY A 382 18.15 -14.65 9.04
C GLY A 382 18.02 -13.18 8.67
N ALA A 383 19.18 -12.57 8.43
CA ALA A 383 19.30 -11.20 7.99
C ALA A 383 20.40 -11.09 6.93
N ALA A 384 20.25 -10.16 6.01
CA ALA A 384 21.24 -9.87 4.98
C ALA A 384 21.48 -8.37 4.89
N LEU A 385 22.75 -7.96 4.94
CA LEU A 385 23.18 -6.59 4.73
C LEU A 385 23.73 -6.48 3.31
N PHE A 386 23.01 -5.81 2.44
CA PHE A 386 23.44 -5.54 1.08
C PHE A 386 24.28 -4.26 1.05
N LYS A 387 25.33 -4.29 0.25
CA LYS A 387 26.12 -3.15 -0.18
C LYS A 387 25.46 -2.54 -1.42
N ILE A 388 25.25 -1.23 -1.42
CA ILE A 388 24.67 -0.51 -2.55
C ILE A 388 25.79 0.23 -3.26
N LEU A 389 26.00 -0.05 -4.54
CA LEU A 389 26.94 0.66 -5.39
C LEU A 389 26.23 1.81 -6.09
N LEU A 390 26.93 2.94 -6.20
CA LEU A 390 26.56 3.96 -7.16
C LEU A 390 26.75 3.37 -8.56
N SER A 391 25.72 3.39 -9.41
CA SER A 391 25.84 2.88 -10.80
C SER A 391 27.07 3.49 -11.49
N LYS A 392 27.84 2.68 -12.22
CA LYS A 392 29.05 3.16 -12.94
C LYS A 392 28.72 4.14 -14.07
N ASP A 393 27.45 4.20 -14.47
CA ASP A 393 26.97 5.01 -15.59
C ASP A 393 26.36 6.34 -15.12
N TYR A 394 26.63 6.80 -13.89
CA TYR A 394 26.34 8.19 -13.54
C TYR A 394 27.36 9.09 -14.25
N PRO A 395 26.96 9.90 -15.24
CA PRO A 395 27.90 10.78 -15.92
C PRO A 395 28.45 11.79 -14.90
N ASP A 396 29.78 11.95 -14.86
CA ASP A 396 30.39 13.05 -14.10
C ASP A 396 29.83 14.36 -14.69
N VAL A 397 29.73 15.43 -13.90
CA VAL A 397 29.39 16.78 -14.38
C VAL A 397 30.18 17.14 -15.65
N THR A 398 31.41 16.66 -15.74
CA THR A 398 32.27 16.85 -16.91
C THR A 398 31.74 16.13 -18.15
N ASP A 399 31.24 14.91 -18.02
CA ASP A 399 30.64 14.13 -19.10
C ASP A 399 29.28 14.72 -19.51
N LEU A 400 28.48 15.16 -18.53
CA LEU A 400 27.22 15.86 -18.77
C LEU A 400 27.43 17.16 -19.55
N LEU A 401 28.37 17.99 -19.13
CA LEU A 401 28.66 19.25 -19.82
C LEU A 401 29.23 19.01 -21.22
N GLY A 402 29.97 17.92 -21.44
CA GLY A 402 30.40 17.48 -22.76
C GLY A 402 29.24 17.05 -23.66
N MET A 403 28.25 16.32 -23.12
CA MET A 403 27.04 15.89 -23.85
C MET A 403 26.14 17.06 -24.24
N PHE A 404 26.17 18.15 -23.48
CA PHE A 404 25.38 19.36 -23.73
C PHE A 404 26.15 20.49 -24.42
N ASN A 405 27.40 20.28 -24.83
CA ASN A 405 28.29 21.34 -25.32
C ASN A 405 28.35 22.58 -24.39
N GLY A 406 28.16 22.38 -23.08
CA GLY A 406 28.04 23.47 -22.10
C GLY A 406 26.72 24.26 -22.11
N GLU A 407 25.72 23.83 -22.89
CA GLU A 407 24.41 24.48 -23.01
C GLU A 407 23.27 23.65 -22.40
N ILE A 408 22.64 24.15 -21.33
CA ILE A 408 21.39 23.56 -20.80
C ILE A 408 20.20 24.37 -21.32
N LYS A 409 19.31 23.73 -22.09
CA LYS A 409 18.05 24.34 -22.53
C LYS A 409 17.01 24.25 -21.42
N VAL A 410 16.44 25.37 -21.00
CA VAL A 410 15.42 25.40 -19.95
C VAL A 410 14.05 25.71 -20.57
N PHE A 411 13.08 24.84 -20.33
CA PHE A 411 11.71 25.01 -20.80
C PHE A 411 10.85 25.59 -19.69
N GLY A 412 10.47 26.86 -19.83
CA GLY A 412 9.61 27.56 -18.87
C GLY A 412 9.04 28.86 -19.45
N ASN A 413 7.93 29.33 -18.86
CA ASN A 413 7.18 30.52 -19.29
C ASN A 413 7.43 31.77 -18.43
N LYS A 414 8.44 31.74 -17.56
CA LYS A 414 8.73 32.82 -16.59
C LYS A 414 10.09 33.45 -16.89
N ASN A 415 10.11 34.77 -17.05
CA ASN A 415 11.29 35.57 -17.42
C ASN A 415 12.16 35.98 -16.20
N GLU A 416 12.24 35.13 -15.16
CA GLU A 416 13.01 35.46 -13.96
C GLU A 416 14.29 34.62 -13.90
N GLU A 417 15.42 35.31 -14.04
CA GLU A 417 16.78 34.75 -14.05
C GLU A 417 17.06 33.84 -12.84
N THR A 418 16.60 34.24 -11.65
CA THR A 418 16.77 33.46 -10.41
C THR A 418 16.09 32.10 -10.47
N ILE A 419 14.87 32.03 -11.02
CA ILE A 419 14.11 30.78 -11.16
C ILE A 419 14.81 29.88 -12.16
N ILE A 420 15.22 30.43 -13.31
CA ILE A 420 15.93 29.71 -14.36
C ILE A 420 17.25 29.14 -13.84
N LYS A 421 18.00 29.90 -13.03
CA LYS A 421 19.21 29.45 -12.37
C LYS A 421 18.95 28.29 -11.40
N GLN A 422 17.89 28.37 -10.59
CA GLN A 422 17.52 27.29 -9.67
C GLN A 422 17.14 26.00 -10.40
N TYR A 423 16.41 26.09 -11.52
CA TYR A 423 16.11 24.93 -12.37
C TYR A 423 17.38 24.31 -12.96
N ALA A 424 18.31 25.13 -13.45
CA ALA A 424 19.59 24.64 -13.97
C ALA A 424 20.37 23.86 -12.90
N LEU A 425 20.47 24.43 -11.70
CA LEU A 425 21.13 23.80 -10.56
C LEU A 425 20.46 22.49 -10.17
N GLN A 426 19.13 22.46 -10.20
CA GLN A 426 18.35 21.26 -9.93
C GLN A 426 18.60 20.19 -10.99
N THR A 427 18.54 20.53 -12.28
CA THR A 427 18.83 19.60 -13.38
C THR A 427 20.27 19.06 -13.30
N ILE A 428 21.26 19.91 -13.00
CA ILE A 428 22.65 19.47 -12.81
C ILE A 428 22.76 18.53 -11.61
N LYS A 429 22.03 18.79 -10.52
CA LYS A 429 21.98 17.89 -9.35
C LYS A 429 21.22 16.60 -9.62
N GLU A 430 20.18 16.61 -10.45
CA GLU A 430 19.47 15.37 -10.80
C GLU A 430 20.34 14.47 -11.67
N LEU A 431 21.08 15.08 -12.61
CA LEU A 431 21.99 14.37 -13.49
C LEU A 431 23.30 14.00 -12.78
N SER A 432 23.74 14.81 -11.81
CA SER A 432 24.93 14.59 -11.00
C SER A 432 24.71 15.07 -9.56
N PRO A 433 24.15 14.22 -8.67
CA PRO A 433 23.71 14.59 -7.32
C PRO A 433 24.78 15.18 -6.41
N ASN A 434 26.05 14.96 -6.74
CA ASN A 434 27.20 15.42 -5.96
C ASN A 434 27.83 16.70 -6.52
N ALA A 435 27.29 17.28 -7.59
CA ALA A 435 27.81 18.49 -8.21
C ALA A 435 27.63 19.72 -7.31
N VAL A 436 28.72 20.44 -7.02
CA VAL A 436 28.69 21.66 -6.21
C VAL A 436 29.03 22.88 -7.07
N GLU A 437 28.09 23.85 -7.16
CA GLU A 437 28.33 25.14 -7.84
C GLU A 437 29.49 25.88 -7.13
N GLY A 438 30.45 26.40 -7.91
CA GLY A 438 31.66 27.06 -7.41
C GLY A 438 32.82 26.12 -7.10
N LYS A 439 32.60 24.78 -7.11
CA LYS A 439 33.66 23.78 -6.96
C LYS A 439 33.81 22.88 -8.19
N ASP A 440 32.70 22.36 -8.69
CA ASP A 440 32.67 21.42 -9.82
C ASP A 440 32.24 22.13 -11.11
N PHE A 441 31.36 23.13 -11.02
CA PHE A 441 30.90 23.93 -12.15
C PHE A 441 30.52 25.36 -11.73
N THR A 442 30.53 26.30 -12.65
CA THR A 442 29.95 27.64 -12.50
C THR A 442 28.91 27.87 -13.59
N ILE A 443 27.82 28.57 -13.24
CA ILE A 443 26.91 29.15 -14.23
C ILE A 443 27.52 30.48 -14.68
N GLU A 444 27.99 30.55 -15.93
CA GLU A 444 28.69 31.73 -16.46
C GLU A 444 27.72 32.79 -16.97
N ASP A 445 26.65 32.37 -17.66
CA ASP A 445 25.70 33.29 -18.28
C ASP A 445 24.32 32.64 -18.48
N ILE A 446 23.27 33.46 -18.56
CA ILE A 446 21.89 33.06 -18.79
C ILE A 446 21.32 33.91 -19.93
N ASP A 447 21.19 33.31 -21.12
CA ASP A 447 20.54 33.94 -22.26
C ASP A 447 19.02 33.72 -22.17
N LEU A 448 18.35 34.67 -21.52
CA LEU A 448 16.90 34.68 -21.36
C LEU A 448 16.15 34.73 -22.70
N LYS A 449 16.73 35.37 -23.73
CA LYS A 449 16.09 35.53 -25.04
C LYS A 449 16.02 34.21 -25.77
N ASN A 450 17.07 33.40 -25.68
CA ASN A 450 17.16 32.09 -26.33
C ASN A 450 16.90 30.91 -25.39
N LYS A 451 16.55 31.18 -24.12
CA LYS A 451 16.31 30.18 -23.07
C LYS A 451 17.49 29.21 -22.87
N LYS A 452 18.72 29.74 -22.91
CA LYS A 452 19.95 28.97 -22.73
C LYS A 452 20.66 29.35 -21.44
N ILE A 453 21.30 28.37 -20.82
CA ILE A 453 22.21 28.57 -19.69
C ILE A 453 23.57 28.03 -20.08
N PHE A 454 24.59 28.85 -19.88
CA PHE A 454 25.98 28.49 -20.12
C PHE A 454 26.61 28.05 -18.81
N VAL A 455 27.03 26.79 -18.79
CA VAL A 455 27.61 26.16 -17.60
C VAL A 455 29.01 25.70 -17.94
N LYS A 456 29.96 26.08 -17.10
CA LYS A 456 31.37 25.74 -17.26
C LYS A 456 31.82 24.81 -16.14
N SER A 457 32.53 23.75 -16.50
CA SER A 457 33.23 22.91 -15.54
C SER A 457 34.43 23.67 -14.94
N ILE A 458 34.58 23.63 -13.62
CA ILE A 458 35.69 24.31 -12.92
C ILE A 458 36.96 23.45 -12.91
N ARG A 459 36.89 22.16 -13.29
CA ARG A 459 38.09 21.31 -13.29
C ARG A 459 39.14 21.83 -14.26
N GLU A 460 40.33 22.13 -13.75
CA GLU A 460 41.53 22.28 -14.57
C GLU A 460 41.69 21.01 -15.41
N SER A 461 41.51 21.13 -16.71
CA SER A 461 41.81 20.05 -17.64
C SER A 461 43.29 19.72 -17.50
N LYS A 462 43.61 18.60 -16.85
CA LYS A 462 44.88 17.91 -17.11
C LYS A 462 44.79 17.46 -18.57
N ILE A 463 45.40 18.26 -19.43
CA ILE A 463 45.40 18.18 -20.89
C ILE A 463 45.53 16.71 -21.34
N LEU A 464 44.48 16.16 -21.95
CA LEU A 464 44.63 15.23 -23.06
C LEU A 464 44.28 16.04 -24.31
N SER A 465 45.32 16.43 -25.04
CA SER A 465 45.24 17.20 -26.27
C SER A 465 44.44 16.44 -27.34
N GLY A 466 43.31 17.01 -27.75
CA GLY A 466 42.47 16.48 -28.82
C GLY A 466 41.33 17.43 -29.13
N SER A 467 41.64 18.64 -29.59
CA SER A 467 40.64 19.59 -30.07
C SER A 467 39.96 19.04 -31.32
N SER A 468 38.67 18.69 -31.22
CA SER A 468 37.79 18.59 -32.38
C SER A 468 36.59 19.49 -32.15
N SER A 469 36.51 20.57 -32.92
CA SER A 469 35.30 21.40 -33.02
C SER A 469 34.35 20.73 -34.01
N LEU A 470 33.23 20.22 -33.52
CA LEU A 470 32.08 19.84 -34.36
C LEU A 470 30.99 20.90 -34.22
N SER A 471 30.64 21.50 -35.35
CA SER A 471 29.52 22.44 -35.50
C SER A 471 28.36 21.73 -36.18
N TYR A 472 27.16 21.85 -35.61
CA TYR A 472 25.91 21.58 -36.31
C TYR A 472 24.91 22.72 -36.09
N LYS A 473 24.32 23.15 -37.21
CA LYS A 473 23.22 24.11 -37.32
C LYS A 473 21.91 23.31 -37.37
N ILE A 474 20.95 23.64 -36.52
CA ILE A 474 19.56 23.17 -36.66
C ILE A 474 18.67 24.42 -36.69
N GLU A 475 18.14 24.71 -37.88
CA GLU A 475 17.05 25.67 -38.11
C GLU A 475 15.72 24.96 -37.86
N GLY A 476 14.82 25.63 -37.15
CA GLY A 476 13.41 25.24 -37.02
C GLY A 476 12.54 26.50 -37.09
N GLU A 477 11.64 26.53 -38.07
CA GLU A 477 10.58 27.54 -38.22
C GLU A 477 9.48 27.37 -37.15
N ASN A 478 8.74 28.46 -36.95
CA ASN A 478 7.74 28.77 -35.90
C ASN A 478 6.87 27.62 -35.36
#